data_AF-J2YE53-F1
#
_entry.id   AF-J2YE53-F1
#
_cell.length_a   1.000
_cell.length_b   1.000
_cell.length_c   1.000
_cell.angle_alpha   90.00
_cell.angle_beta   90.00
_cell.angle_gamma   90.00
#
_symmetry.space_group_name_H-M   'P 1'
#
loop_
_entity.id
_entity.type
_entity.pdbx_description
1 polymer ?
#
loop_
_entity_poly.entity_id
_entity_poly.type
_entity_poly.pdbx_seq_one_letter_code
_entity_poly.pdbx_strand_id
1 'polypeptide(L)' 'MIDLDAVRKLDVQDGNLLVVPENTEQADMELLCGALVYMTPDCRVVIVRGPVELMDVGAMNKLGWYRA' A
#
# COMPACT_ATOMS: atom_id res chain seq x y z
N MET A 1 -2.55 -17.24 6.25
CA MET A 1 -2.46 -17.35 4.77
C MET A 1 -3.21 -16.17 4.21
N ILE A 2 -2.59 -15.37 3.36
CA ILE A 2 -3.23 -14.20 2.76
C ILE A 2 -4.26 -14.64 1.72
N ASP A 3 -5.41 -13.97 1.66
CA ASP A 3 -6.48 -14.25 0.70
C ASP A 3 -6.17 -13.55 -0.63
N LEU A 4 -5.78 -14.33 -1.64
CA LEU A 4 -5.42 -13.80 -2.96
C LEU A 4 -6.61 -13.23 -3.74
N ASP A 5 -7.83 -13.71 -3.49
CA ASP A 5 -9.03 -13.16 -4.12
C ASP A 5 -9.38 -11.80 -3.52
N ALA A 6 -9.14 -11.61 -2.21
CA ALA A 6 -9.24 -10.30 -1.57
C ALA A 6 -8.19 -9.33 -2.11
N VAL A 7 -6.93 -9.78 -2.27
CA VAL A 7 -5.86 -8.96 -2.88
C VAL A 7 -6.20 -8.59 -4.33
N ARG A 8 -6.81 -9.50 -5.10
CA ARG A 8 -7.24 -9.20 -6.48
C ARG A 8 -8.23 -8.05 -6.56
N LYS A 9 -9.14 -7.97 -5.58
CA LYS A 9 -10.18 -6.92 -5.53
C LYS A 9 -9.62 -5.53 -5.23
N LEU A 10 -8.36 -5.43 -4.79
CA LEU A 10 -7.69 -4.14 -4.62
C LEU A 10 -7.38 -3.47 -5.97
N ASP A 11 -7.39 -4.23 -7.08
CA ASP A 11 -7.18 -3.74 -8.46
C ASP A 11 -5.96 -2.81 -8.59
N VAL A 12 -4.86 -3.22 -7.96
CA VAL A 12 -3.66 -2.42 -7.82
C VAL A 12 -2.99 -2.16 -9.17
N GLN A 13 -2.71 -0.89 -9.46
CA GLN A 13 -2.04 -0.42 -10.65
C GLN A 13 -0.62 0.05 -10.35
N ASP A 14 0.25 0.08 -11.37
CA ASP A 14 1.60 0.63 -11.25
C ASP A 14 1.56 2.08 -10.74
N GLY A 15 2.37 2.36 -9.72
CA GLY A 15 2.44 3.64 -9.04
C GLY A 15 1.42 3.84 -7.91
N ASN A 16 0.58 2.86 -7.60
CA ASN A 16 -0.38 3.01 -6.50
C ASN A 16 0.29 3.12 -5.11
N LEU A 17 -0.38 3.88 -4.25
CA LEU A 17 -0.12 3.97 -2.82
C LEU A 17 -1.23 3.22 -2.09
N LEU A 18 -0.89 2.17 -1.35
CA LEU A 18 -1.81 1.42 -0.51
C LEU A 18 -1.62 1.84 0.94
N VAL A 19 -2.71 2.16 1.62
CA VAL A 19 -2.70 2.46 3.05
C VAL A 19 -3.30 1.27 3.78
N VAL A 20 -2.53 0.71 4.73
CA VAL A 20 -2.99 -0.34 5.62
C VAL A 20 -3.25 0.22 7.02
N PRO A 21 -4.18 -0.37 7.79
CA PRO A 21 -4.47 0.05 9.16
C PRO A 21 -3.21 0.18 10.02
N GLU A 22 -3.20 1.12 10.96
CA GLU A 22 -2.04 1.40 11.83
C GLU A 22 -1.58 0.18 12.65
N ASN A 23 -2.53 -0.69 13.00
CA ASN A 23 -2.30 -1.91 13.77
C ASN A 23 -1.92 -3.12 12.91
N THR A 24 -1.74 -2.95 11.59
CA THR A 24 -1.29 -4.04 10.71
C THR A 24 0.10 -4.50 11.13
N GLU A 25 0.28 -5.81 11.31
CA GLU A 25 1.58 -6.37 11.66
C GLU A 25 2.56 -6.28 10.49
N GLN A 26 3.86 -6.23 10.80
CA GLN A 26 4.91 -6.23 9.76
C GLN A 26 4.84 -7.48 8.88
N ALA A 27 4.59 -8.65 9.49
CA ALA A 27 4.46 -9.91 8.77
C ALA A 27 3.31 -9.89 7.77
N ASP A 28 2.17 -9.27 8.12
CA ASP A 28 1.02 -9.16 7.21
C ASP A 28 1.32 -8.25 6.01
N MET A 29 2.09 -7.17 6.22
CA MET A 29 2.55 -6.32 5.13
C MET A 29 3.50 -7.05 4.17
N GLU A 30 4.39 -7.90 4.69
CA GLU A 30 5.29 -8.71 3.87
C GLU A 30 4.51 -9.75 3.05
N LEU A 31 3.49 -10.37 3.66
CA LEU A 31 2.58 -11.27 2.95
C LEU A 31 1.81 -10.53 1.84
N LEU A 32 1.35 -9.30 2.09
CA LEU A 32 0.69 -8.47 1.08
C LEU A 32 1.64 -8.11 -0.06
N CYS A 33 2.87 -7.69 0.23
CA CYS A 33 3.91 -7.47 -0.77
C CYS A 33 4.16 -8.74 -1.62
N GLY A 34 4.32 -9.90 -0.97
CA GLY A 34 4.53 -11.17 -1.66
C GLY A 34 3.37 -11.55 -2.58
N ALA A 35 2.13 -11.34 -2.12
CA ALA A 35 0.94 -11.56 -2.95
C ALA A 35 0.89 -10.62 -4.16
N LEU A 36 1.20 -9.34 -3.99
CA LEU A 36 1.24 -8.36 -5.08
C LEU A 36 2.34 -8.69 -6.11
N VAL A 37 3.53 -9.07 -5.66
CA VAL A 37 4.62 -9.51 -6.56
C VAL A 37 4.23 -10.74 -7.36
N TYR A 38 3.55 -11.69 -6.72
CA TYR A 38 3.07 -12.91 -7.38
C TYR A 38 1.98 -12.63 -8.43
N MET A 39 1.03 -11.73 -8.11
CA MET A 39 -0.15 -11.49 -8.95
C MET A 39 0.08 -10.47 -10.06
N THR A 40 0.90 -9.46 -9.78
CA THR A 40 1.19 -8.34 -10.67
C THR A 40 2.71 -8.12 -10.69
N PRO A 41 3.45 -9.00 -11.37
CA PRO A 41 4.89 -8.85 -11.52
C PRO A 41 5.24 -7.49 -12.14
N ASP A 42 6.35 -6.90 -11.70
CA ASP A 42 6.87 -5.60 -12.12
C ASP A 42 6.03 -4.36 -11.73
N CYS A 43 4.88 -4.53 -11.07
CA CYS A 43 4.07 -3.43 -10.59
C CYS A 43 4.76 -2.72 -9.40
N ARG A 44 5.02 -1.42 -9.53
CA ARG A 44 5.61 -0.61 -8.46
C ARG A 44 4.51 -0.09 -7.56
N VAL A 45 4.55 -0.46 -6.28
CA VAL A 45 3.54 -0.08 -5.31
C VAL A 45 4.23 0.38 -4.04
N VAL A 46 3.69 1.41 -3.39
CA VAL A 46 4.12 1.82 -2.05
C VAL A 46 3.05 1.42 -1.05
N ILE A 47 3.42 0.71 0.01
CA ILE A 47 2.51 0.36 1.10
C ILE A 47 2.90 1.16 2.33
N VAL A 48 1.96 1.95 2.85
CA VAL A 48 2.14 2.76 4.06
C VAL A 48 1.27 2.20 5.17
N ARG A 49 1.87 2.05 6.34
CA ARG A 49 1.15 1.75 7.58
C ARG A 49 0.98 3.04 8.37
N GLY A 50 -0.25 3.30 8.80
CA GLY A 50 -0.56 4.40 9.70
C GLY A 50 -1.73 5.23 9.23
N PRO A 51 -2.19 6.16 10.07
CA PRO A 51 -3.36 6.97 9.77
C PRO A 51 -2.97 8.08 8.78
N VAL A 52 -2.79 7.72 7.51
CA VAL A 52 -2.51 8.69 6.43
C VAL A 52 -3.65 9.71 6.33
N GLU A 53 -4.88 9.33 6.69
CA GLU A 53 -6.02 10.25 6.85
C GLU A 53 -5.81 11.36 7.89
N LEU A 54 -4.90 11.20 8.84
CA LEU A 54 -4.54 12.25 9.81
C LEU A 54 -3.39 13.15 9.32
N MET A 55 -2.83 12.87 8.14
CA MET A 55 -1.78 13.69 7.55
C MET A 55 -2.39 14.85 6.76
N ASP A 56 -2.02 16.08 7.11
CA ASP A 56 -2.38 17.23 6.29
C ASP A 56 -1.60 17.23 4.96
N VAL A 57 -2.15 17.93 3.96
CA VAL A 57 -1.56 18.04 2.61
C VAL A 57 -0.12 18.59 2.64
N GLY A 58 0.20 19.45 3.61
CA GLY A 58 1.55 19.97 3.82
C GLY A 58 2.54 18.88 4.26
N ALA A 59 2.12 18.00 5.17
CA ALA A 59 2.90 16.82 5.58
C ALA A 59 3.09 15.84 4.41
N MET A 60 2.04 15.59 3.62
CA MET A 60 2.09 14.72 2.42
C MET A 60 3.01 15.30 1.34
N ASN A 61 2.96 16.62 1.09
CA ASN A 61 3.84 17.31 0.15
C ASN A 61 5.32 17.19 0.55
N LYS A 62 5.65 17.34 1.83
CA LYS A 62 7.05 17.19 2.32
C LYS A 62 7.62 15.79 2.09
N LEU A 63 6.76 14.77 2.11
CA LEU A 63 7.14 13.39 1.83
C LEU A 63 7.13 13.06 0.33
N GLY A 64 6.77 14.02 -0.52
CA GLY A 64 6.70 13.86 -1.97
C GLY A 64 5.52 13.01 -2.44
N TRP A 65 4.51 12.80 -1.59
CA TRP A 65 3.33 11.96 -1.87
C TRP A 65 2.29 12.69 -2.71
N TYR A 66 2.24 14.01 -2.62
CA TYR A 66 1.39 14.85 -3.44
C TYR A 66 2.29 15.72 -4.32
N ARG A 67 2.02 15.70 -5.63
CA ARG A 67 2.65 16.57 -6.62
C ARG A 67 1.54 17.34 -7.30
N ALA A 68 1.22 18.53 -6.77
CA ALA A 68 0.45 19.53 -7.50
C ALA A 68 1.28 20.12 -8.64
#